data_AF-A0A9P5XBE1-F1
#
_entry.id   AF-A0A9P5XBE1-F1
#
_cell.length_a   1.000
_cell.length_b   1.000
_cell.length_c   1.000
_cell.angle_alpha   90.00
_cell.angle_beta   90.00
_cell.angle_gamma   90.00
#
_symmetry.space_group_name_H-M   'P 1'
#
loop_
_entity.id
_entity.type
_entity.pdbx_description
1 polymer ?
#
loop_
_entity_poly.entity_id
_entity_poly.type
_entity_poly.pdbx_seq_one_letter_code
_entity_poly.pdbx_strand_id
1 'polypeptide(L)' 'SGVGDFGHEGIDAFVQDHRCREICKRLGLDDDVPLIPTSKIQVTDKSAEDG' A
#
# COMPACT_ATOMS: atom_id res chain seq x y z
N SER A 1 -14.38 -11.89 2.41
CA SER A 1 -13.51 -11.64 1.24
C SER A 1 -13.88 -12.54 0.10
N GLY A 2 -13.90 -12.00 -1.13
CA GLY A 2 -14.20 -12.74 -2.36
C GLY A 2 -12.95 -13.32 -3.03
N VAL A 3 -13.12 -14.13 -4.08
CA VAL A 3 -12.02 -14.67 -4.89
C VAL A 3 -11.30 -13.51 -5.58
N GLY A 4 -10.13 -13.11 -5.07
CA GLY A 4 -9.33 -11.99 -5.57
C GLY A 4 -8.94 -10.96 -4.50
N ASP A 5 -9.49 -11.05 -3.30
CA ASP A 5 -9.03 -10.28 -2.15
C ASP A 5 -7.93 -11.05 -1.41
N PHE A 6 -6.69 -10.60 -1.60
CA PHE A 6 -5.49 -11.16 -0.96
C PHE A 6 -4.98 -10.29 0.22
N GLY A 7 -5.78 -9.31 0.67
CA GLY A 7 -5.41 -8.43 1.78
C GLY A 7 -4.04 -7.77 1.62
N HIS A 8 -3.28 -7.69 2.72
CA HIS A 8 -1.94 -7.07 2.74
C HIS A 8 -0.93 -7.76 1.82
N GLU A 9 -1.02 -9.08 1.64
CA GLU A 9 -0.13 -9.81 0.73
C GLU A 9 -0.31 -9.35 -0.72
N GLY A 10 -1.56 -9.17 -1.15
CA GLY A 10 -1.86 -8.64 -2.49
C GLY A 10 -1.40 -7.21 -2.69
N ILE A 11 -1.51 -6.36 -1.65
CA ILE A 11 -1.03 -4.98 -1.69
C ILE A 11 0.50 -4.95 -1.81
N ASP A 12 1.21 -5.75 -1.02
CA ASP A 12 2.67 -5.81 -1.06
C ASP A 12 3.19 -6.28 -2.42
N ALA A 13 2.55 -7.30 -3.00
CA ALA A 13 2.86 -7.78 -4.35
C ALA A 13 2.67 -6.67 -5.40
N PHE A 14 1.57 -5.90 -5.31
CA PHE A 14 1.34 -4.76 -6.19
C PHE A 14 2.44 -3.68 -6.04
N VAL A 15 2.78 -3.29 -4.81
CA VAL A 15 3.79 -2.24 -4.57
C VAL A 15 5.17 -2.64 -5.08
N GLN A 16 5.56 -3.91 -4.96
CA GLN A 16 6.86 -4.41 -5.44
C GLN A 16 7.05 -4.20 -6.95
N ASP A 17 6.01 -4.50 -7.73
CA ASP A 17 6.06 -4.49 -9.19
C ASP A 17 5.61 -3.16 -9.81
N HIS A 18 4.83 -2.37 -9.07
CA HIS A 18 4.31 -1.10 -9.58
C HIS A 18 5.44 -0.12 -9.88
N ARG A 19 5.32 0.55 -11.04
CA ARG A 19 6.17 1.69 -11.41
C ARG A 19 5.25 2.82 -11.83
N CYS A 20 5.35 3.92 -11.08
CA CYS A 20 4.56 5.12 -11.32
C CYS A 20 4.82 5.66 -12.74
N ARG A 21 3.77 5.75 -13.55
CA ARG A 21 3.81 6.28 -14.93
C ARG A 21 3.15 7.67 -14.99
N GLU A 22 3.18 8.28 -16.16
CA GLU A 22 2.73 9.67 -16.41
C GLU A 22 1.42 10.06 -15.72
N ILE A 23 0.41 9.18 -15.69
CA ILE A 23 -0.86 9.47 -15.03
C ILE A 23 -0.69 9.59 -13.52
N CYS A 24 -0.03 8.60 -12.90
CA CYS A 24 0.21 8.59 -11.46
C CYS A 24 1.04 9.81 -11.02
N LYS A 25 2.04 10.22 -11.83
CA LYS A 25 2.84 11.43 -11.58
C LYS A 25 2.03 12.72 -11.69
N ARG A 26 1.18 12.84 -12.73
CA ARG A 26 0.29 14.00 -12.90
C ARG A 26 -0.72 14.13 -11.75
N LEU A 27 -1.01 13.03 -11.07
CA LEU A 27 -1.87 12.98 -9.89
C LEU A 27 -1.08 13.14 -8.58
N GLY A 28 0.24 13.31 -8.61
CA GLY A 28 1.09 13.44 -7.41
C GLY A 28 1.28 12.14 -6.63
N LEU A 29 0.97 10.97 -7.21
CA LEU A 29 0.98 9.69 -6.50
C LEU A 29 2.38 9.07 -6.34
N ASP A 30 3.41 9.64 -6.96
CA ASP A 30 4.81 9.31 -6.68
C ASP A 30 5.40 10.12 -5.52
N ASP A 31 5.12 11.41 -5.48
CA ASP A 31 5.81 12.32 -4.55
C ASP A 31 4.98 12.63 -3.30
N ASP A 32 3.70 12.96 -3.45
CA ASP A 32 2.85 13.41 -2.35
C ASP A 32 2.32 12.22 -1.53
N VAL A 33 2.06 11.09 -2.19
CA VAL A 33 1.52 9.86 -1.58
C VAL A 33 2.24 8.60 -2.09
N PRO A 34 3.54 8.43 -1.79
CA PRO A 34 4.32 7.31 -2.31
C PRO A 34 3.77 5.97 -1.82
N LEU A 35 3.65 5.02 -2.75
CA LEU A 35 3.30 3.63 -2.41
C LEU A 35 4.42 3.00 -1.58
N ILE A 36 4.10 2.61 -0.34
CA ILE A 36 5.00 1.90 0.56
C ILE A 36 4.45 0.49 0.86
N PRO A 37 5.31 -0.54 0.96
CA PRO A 37 4.88 -1.86 1.40
C PRO A 37 4.22 -1.80 2.78
N THR A 38 3.17 -2.58 2.98
CA THR A 38 2.44 -2.68 4.26
C THR A 38 3.34 -3.14 5.40
N SER A 39 4.35 -3.96 5.09
CA SER A 39 5.44 -4.31 6.01
C SER A 39 6.19 -3.11 6.60
N LYS A 40 6.18 -1.95 5.94
CA LYS A 40 6.77 -0.70 6.45
C LYS A 40 5.80 0.17 7.25
N ILE A 41 4.50 -0.15 7.24
CA ILE A 41 3.45 0.60 7.96
C ILE A 41 3.34 0.16 9.43
N GLN A 42 3.82 -1.04 9.77
CA GLN A 42 3.67 -1.65 11.12
C GLN A 42 4.36 -0.94 12.29
N VAL A 43 4.98 0.23 12.07
CA VAL A 43 5.51 1.07 13.15
C VAL A 43 4.43 2.01 13.72
N THR A 44 3.30 2.25 13.02
CA THR A 44 2.32 3.28 13.44
C THR A 44 0.96 2.78 13.93
N ASP A 45 0.67 1.48 13.87
CA ASP A 45 -0.68 0.94 14.17
C ASP A 45 -0.71 -0.06 15.34
N LYS A 46 0.24 0.02 16.26
CA LYS A 46 0.19 -0.73 17.52
C LYS A 46 -0.58 0.04 18.58
N SER A 47 -1.84 0.40 18.30
CA SER A 47 -2.78 0.95 19.30
C SER A 47 -4.21 0.91 18.75
N ALA A 48 -4.84 -0.27 18.75
CA ALA A 48 -6.27 -0.44 19.08
C ALA A 48 -6.73 -1.88 18.82
N GLU A 49 -6.32 -2.84 19.65
CA GLU A 49 -7.12 -4.03 19.95
C GLU A 49 -6.86 -4.40 21.42
N ASP A 50 -7.54 -3.68 22.32
CA ASP A 50 -7.79 -4.09 23.71
C ASP A 50 -9.24 -3.65 24.03
N GLY A 51 -10.10 -4.63 24.30
CA GLY A 51 -11.52 -4.46 24.60
C GLY A 51 -12.27 -5.78 24.63
#